data_AF-A0A5J4UWW9-F1
#
_entry.id   AF-A0A5J4UWW9-F1
#
_cell.length_a   1.000
_cell.length_b   1.000
_cell.length_c   1.000
_cell.angle_alpha   90.00
_cell.angle_beta   90.00
_cell.angle_gamma   90.00
#
_symmetry.space_group_name_H-M   'P 1'
#
loop_
_entity.id
_entity.type
_entity.pdbx_description
1 polymer ?
#
loop_
_entity_poly.entity_id
_entity_poly.type
_entity_poly.pdbx_seq_one_letter_code
_entity_poly.pdbx_strand_id
1 'polypeptide(L)'
;ANLIPYAIASTVKLASGIHSFYYDIRTKDFLNKWQEQVFEETKQVKKDNKYLDETTAQYYEVPQIGFNSAKFDTFILFKNLKSKDWTISKNQGQNTIAKQIIVKHQCSSIQLRFVDFKIYSMQHKLKDAVRDFGNVQYQKGRFPHEFINTNNYIDELNKCEPFLIEAFDNKLRNKKLNEVKYKDYVVEAAKHKSRWDYLKHYNKLDTRVLIQPIDYLIVLMFKYKVDMLLYIYISILQCNQIFYGIQQF
;
A
#
# COMPACT_ATOMS: atom_id res chain seq x y z
N ALA A 1 -20.74 9.54 -8.94
CA ALA A 1 -19.62 9.05 -9.78
C ALA A 1 -18.87 7.95 -9.03
N ASN A 2 -18.58 6.82 -9.68
CA ASN A 2 -17.71 5.78 -9.11
C ASN A 2 -16.26 6.18 -9.39
N LEU A 3 -15.47 6.47 -8.35
CA LEU A 3 -14.05 6.74 -8.50
C LEU A 3 -13.35 5.40 -8.77
N ILE A 4 -12.52 5.33 -9.81
CA ILE A 4 -11.68 4.18 -10.12
C ILE A 4 -10.23 4.68 -10.09
N PRO A 5 -9.32 4.02 -9.34
CA PRO A 5 -7.92 4.40 -9.34
C PRO A 5 -7.31 4.17 -10.73
N TYR A 6 -6.35 4.98 -11.16
CA TYR A 6 -5.67 4.75 -12.44
C TYR A 6 -4.59 3.68 -12.32
N ALA A 7 -4.07 3.48 -11.12
CA ALA A 7 -2.96 2.59 -10.83
C ALA A 7 -3.06 2.07 -9.41
N ILE A 8 -2.42 0.94 -9.16
CA ILE A 8 -2.39 0.31 -7.85
C ILE A 8 -1.06 -0.41 -7.70
N ALA A 9 -0.37 -0.17 -6.60
CA ALA A 9 0.85 -0.86 -6.26
C ALA A 9 0.68 -1.58 -4.94
N SER A 10 1.35 -2.73 -4.86
CA SER A 10 1.50 -3.42 -3.60
C SER A 10 2.90 -3.99 -3.44
N THR A 11 3.33 -4.07 -2.20
CA THR A 11 4.59 -4.74 -1.84
C THR A 11 4.31 -5.79 -0.78
N VAL A 12 4.79 -7.00 -0.99
CA VAL A 12 4.78 -8.09 -0.04
C VAL A 12 6.20 -8.39 0.43
N LYS A 13 6.35 -8.65 1.72
CA LYS A 13 7.56 -9.25 2.28
C LYS A 13 7.29 -10.74 2.44
N LEU A 14 8.17 -11.60 1.91
CA LEU A 14 8.13 -13.07 1.98
C LEU A 14 9.48 -13.62 2.46
N ALA A 15 9.55 -14.92 2.79
CA ALA A 15 10.80 -15.56 3.18
C ALA A 15 11.84 -15.51 2.04
N SER A 16 11.37 -15.52 0.79
CA SER A 16 12.18 -15.37 -0.42
C SER A 16 12.66 -13.93 -0.69
N GLY A 17 12.14 -12.94 0.04
CA GLY A 17 12.50 -11.54 -0.10
C GLY A 17 11.31 -10.59 -0.26
N ILE A 18 11.60 -9.36 -0.67
CA ILE A 18 10.59 -8.31 -0.86
C ILE A 18 10.18 -8.27 -2.33
N HIS A 19 8.89 -8.46 -2.60
CA HIS A 19 8.32 -8.43 -3.95
C HIS A 19 7.31 -7.28 -4.09
N SER A 20 7.46 -6.47 -5.13
CA SER A 20 6.54 -5.37 -5.43
C SER A 20 5.86 -5.58 -6.78
N PHE A 21 4.54 -5.56 -6.79
CA PHE A 21 3.72 -5.67 -8.01
C PHE A 21 2.88 -4.41 -8.22
N TYR A 22 2.46 -4.22 -9.47
CA TYR A 22 1.79 -3.00 -9.91
C TYR A 22 0.85 -3.33 -11.07
N TYR A 23 -0.34 -2.72 -11.03
CA TYR A 23 -1.34 -2.80 -12.07
C TYR A 23 -1.88 -1.40 -12.36
N ASP A 24 -2.29 -1.13 -13.60
CA ASP A 24 -2.92 0.12 -13.97
C ASP A 24 -4.02 -0.08 -15.00
N ILE A 25 -4.76 1.01 -15.25
CA ILE A 25 -5.93 1.06 -16.11
C ILE A 25 -5.67 0.63 -17.56
N ARG A 26 -4.41 0.56 -18.01
CA ARG A 26 -4.05 0.02 -19.34
C ARG A 26 -4.18 -1.50 -19.39
N THR A 27 -4.25 -2.16 -18.23
CA THR A 27 -4.50 -3.59 -18.12
C THR A 27 -6.00 -3.82 -18.00
N LYS A 28 -6.57 -4.67 -18.87
CA LYS A 28 -7.97 -5.08 -18.74
C LYS A 28 -8.19 -5.78 -17.39
N ASP A 29 -9.25 -5.40 -16.69
CA ASP A 29 -9.65 -5.93 -15.38
C ASP A 29 -8.53 -5.83 -14.32
N PHE A 30 -7.72 -4.77 -14.38
CA PHE A 30 -6.51 -4.63 -13.57
C PHE A 30 -6.73 -4.75 -12.06
N LEU A 31 -7.88 -4.29 -11.55
CA LEU A 31 -8.25 -4.44 -10.14
C LEU A 31 -8.49 -5.91 -9.75
N ASN A 32 -9.13 -6.69 -10.63
CA ASN A 32 -9.34 -8.11 -10.40
C ASN A 32 -8.01 -8.85 -10.43
N LYS A 33 -7.15 -8.56 -11.42
CA LYS A 33 -5.80 -9.16 -11.50
C LYS A 33 -4.92 -8.79 -10.30
N TRP A 34 -4.98 -7.54 -9.85
CA TRP A 34 -4.31 -7.12 -8.64
C TRP A 34 -4.81 -7.90 -7.42
N GLN A 35 -6.13 -8.09 -7.31
CA GLN A 35 -6.73 -8.84 -6.21
C GLN A 35 -6.35 -10.32 -6.24
N GLU A 36 -6.38 -10.96 -7.40
CA GLU A 36 -5.91 -12.35 -7.59
C GLU A 36 -4.46 -12.48 -7.12
N GLN A 37 -3.56 -11.57 -7.53
CA GLN A 37 -2.18 -11.55 -7.08
C GLN A 37 -2.09 -11.42 -5.55
N VAL A 38 -2.86 -10.51 -4.93
CA VAL A 38 -2.87 -10.38 -3.45
C VAL A 38 -3.23 -11.69 -2.77
N PHE A 39 -4.22 -12.43 -3.29
CA PHE A 39 -4.59 -13.73 -2.71
C PHE A 39 -3.50 -14.79 -2.90
N GLU A 40 -2.85 -14.84 -4.06
CA GLU A 40 -1.72 -15.76 -4.28
C GLU A 40 -0.54 -15.44 -3.35
N GLU A 41 -0.15 -14.18 -3.24
CA GLU A 41 0.91 -13.76 -2.31
C GLU A 41 0.52 -14.08 -0.86
N THR A 42 -0.76 -13.94 -0.52
CA THR A 42 -1.26 -14.25 0.82
C THR A 42 -1.17 -15.75 1.15
N LYS A 43 -1.38 -16.64 0.16
CA LYS A 43 -1.12 -18.08 0.35
C LYS A 43 0.33 -18.32 0.72
N GLN A 44 1.26 -17.63 0.07
CA GLN A 44 2.69 -17.76 0.34
C GLN A 44 3.05 -17.16 1.71
N VAL A 45 2.54 -15.98 2.06
CA VAL A 45 2.66 -15.38 3.41
C VAL A 45 2.20 -16.35 4.49
N LYS A 46 1.07 -17.04 4.27
CA LYS A 46 0.56 -18.04 5.22
C LYS A 46 1.49 -19.24 5.34
N LYS A 47 2.05 -19.72 4.23
CA LYS A 47 3.02 -20.82 4.23
C LYS A 47 4.29 -20.44 4.97
N ASP A 48 4.82 -19.24 4.73
CA ASP A 48 6.05 -18.76 5.33
C ASP A 48 5.91 -18.46 6.83
N ASN A 49 4.71 -18.14 7.32
CA ASN A 49 4.41 -17.90 8.73
C ASN A 49 3.86 -19.14 9.48
N LYS A 50 3.88 -20.34 8.88
CA LYS A 50 3.33 -21.55 9.53
C LYS A 50 4.07 -21.81 10.84
N TYR A 51 3.34 -21.98 11.94
CA TYR A 51 3.92 -22.37 13.22
C TYR A 51 4.62 -23.74 13.10
N LEU A 52 5.76 -23.88 13.79
CA LEU A 52 6.49 -25.16 13.86
C LEU A 52 5.69 -26.23 14.60
N ASP A 53 4.93 -25.81 15.61
CA ASP A 53 4.02 -26.68 16.33
C ASP A 53 2.67 -26.77 15.61
N GLU A 54 2.38 -27.96 15.08
CA GLU A 54 1.14 -28.25 14.34
C GLU A 54 -0.09 -28.41 15.25
N THR A 55 0.10 -28.49 16.57
CA THR A 55 -1.01 -28.60 17.54
C THR A 55 -1.62 -27.24 17.91
N THR A 56 -0.92 -26.15 17.61
CA THR A 56 -1.40 -24.79 17.84
C THR A 56 -2.40 -24.37 16.75
N ALA A 57 -3.61 -23.99 17.15
CA ALA A 57 -4.65 -23.52 16.24
C ALA A 57 -4.20 -22.31 15.42
N GLN A 58 -4.12 -22.50 14.10
CA GLN A 58 -3.67 -21.49 13.15
C GLN A 58 -4.81 -20.57 12.72
N TYR A 59 -4.89 -19.39 13.35
CA TYR A 59 -5.76 -18.31 12.86
C TYR A 59 -4.93 -17.30 12.08
N TYR A 60 -5.12 -17.20 10.77
CA TYR A 60 -4.35 -16.26 9.96
C TYR A 60 -5.26 -15.37 9.13
N GLU A 61 -5.64 -14.26 9.74
CA GLU A 61 -5.96 -13.05 9.01
C GLU A 61 -4.64 -12.39 8.60
N VAL A 62 -4.39 -12.26 7.29
CA VAL A 62 -3.16 -11.61 6.81
C VAL A 62 -3.39 -10.10 6.72
N PRO A 63 -2.60 -9.28 7.45
CA PRO A 63 -2.77 -7.85 7.43
C PRO A 63 -2.34 -7.26 6.07
N GLN A 64 -3.21 -6.44 5.50
CA GLN A 64 -3.00 -5.60 4.34
C GLN A 64 -2.91 -4.15 4.83
N ILE A 65 -1.71 -3.60 4.83
CA ILE A 65 -1.40 -2.34 5.51
C ILE A 65 -1.38 -1.21 4.48
N GLY A 66 -2.30 -0.26 4.58
CA GLY A 66 -2.26 0.98 3.80
C GLY A 66 -1.75 2.15 4.65
N PHE A 67 -1.39 3.27 4.03
CA PHE A 67 -1.10 4.52 4.75
C PHE A 67 -2.15 5.57 4.40
N ASN A 68 -2.87 6.07 5.41
CA ASN A 68 -4.01 6.97 5.23
C ASN A 68 -5.17 6.34 4.42
N SER A 69 -5.30 5.02 4.49
CA SER A 69 -6.26 4.21 3.72
C SER A 69 -7.66 4.10 4.36
N ALA A 70 -7.81 4.49 5.63
CA ALA A 70 -9.07 4.35 6.38
C ALA A 70 -10.19 5.30 5.92
N LYS A 71 -9.85 6.37 5.19
CA LYS A 71 -10.81 7.45 4.87
C LYS A 71 -11.45 7.35 3.49
N PHE A 72 -10.88 6.66 2.50
CA PHE A 72 -11.35 6.80 1.11
C PHE A 72 -11.02 5.58 0.25
N ASP A 73 -9.75 5.22 0.27
CA ASP A 73 -9.08 4.20 -0.54
C ASP A 73 -9.68 2.80 -0.46
N THR A 74 -9.85 2.30 0.77
CA THR A 74 -10.31 0.93 0.99
C THR A 74 -11.78 0.74 0.60
N PHE A 75 -12.62 1.75 0.85
CA PHE A 75 -14.04 1.73 0.46
C PHE A 75 -14.23 1.80 -1.06
N ILE A 76 -13.40 2.59 -1.74
CA ILE A 76 -13.42 2.72 -3.20
C ILE A 76 -12.92 1.44 -3.86
N LEU A 77 -11.88 0.80 -3.31
CA LEU A 77 -11.46 -0.52 -3.76
C LEU A 77 -12.62 -1.51 -3.71
N PHE A 78 -13.25 -1.69 -2.55
CA PHE A 78 -14.30 -2.71 -2.39
C PHE A 78 -15.59 -2.43 -3.16
N LYS A 79 -15.89 -1.17 -3.48
CA LYS A 79 -17.00 -0.84 -4.39
C LYS A 79 -16.73 -1.29 -5.83
N ASN A 80 -15.48 -1.29 -6.24
CA ASN A 80 -15.08 -1.61 -7.61
C ASN A 80 -14.72 -3.10 -7.77
N LEU A 81 -14.37 -3.79 -6.70
CA LEU A 81 -14.17 -5.23 -6.71
C LEU A 81 -15.54 -5.93 -6.66
N LYS A 82 -15.92 -6.58 -7.76
CA LYS A 82 -17.11 -7.43 -7.85
C LYS A 82 -16.66 -8.82 -8.30
N SER A 83 -16.36 -9.72 -7.39
CA SER A 83 -16.15 -11.13 -7.71
C SER A 83 -17.00 -12.02 -6.82
N LYS A 84 -17.36 -13.19 -7.37
CA LYS A 84 -18.10 -14.22 -6.65
C LYS A 84 -17.19 -15.02 -5.72
N ASP A 85 -15.88 -14.85 -5.78
CA ASP A 85 -14.91 -15.72 -5.09
C ASP A 85 -14.55 -15.22 -3.69
N TRP A 86 -15.12 -14.10 -3.25
CA TRP A 86 -14.87 -13.54 -1.92
C TRP A 86 -16.07 -12.75 -1.40
N THR A 87 -16.10 -12.53 -0.10
CA THR A 87 -17.12 -11.74 0.58
C THR A 87 -16.49 -10.80 1.60
N ILE A 88 -17.09 -9.63 1.76
CA ILE A 88 -16.76 -8.73 2.87
C ILE A 88 -17.45 -9.29 4.10
N SER A 89 -16.67 -9.86 5.02
CA SER A 89 -17.22 -10.55 6.20
C SER A 89 -17.47 -9.60 7.37
N LYS A 90 -16.72 -8.50 7.46
CA LYS A 90 -16.84 -7.53 8.55
C LYS A 90 -16.36 -6.14 8.13
N ASN A 91 -17.17 -5.13 8.44
CA ASN A 91 -16.81 -3.72 8.37
C ASN A 91 -16.92 -3.13 9.79
N GLN A 92 -15.82 -2.76 10.45
CA GLN A 92 -15.86 -2.12 11.76
C GLN A 92 -15.37 -0.66 11.70
N GLY A 93 -16.22 0.27 12.12
CA GLY A 93 -15.94 1.71 12.18
C GLY A 93 -17.16 2.52 12.65
N GLN A 94 -16.95 3.68 13.27
CA GLN A 94 -17.99 4.69 13.49
C GLN A 94 -17.95 5.69 12.33
N ASN A 95 -19.13 6.13 11.87
CA ASN A 95 -19.37 7.23 10.92
C ASN A 95 -18.23 7.50 9.91
N THR A 96 -18.39 6.99 8.69
CA THR A 96 -17.55 7.27 7.48
C THR A 96 -16.10 6.78 7.48
N ILE A 97 -15.56 6.25 8.58
CA ILE A 97 -14.17 5.73 8.64
C ILE A 97 -14.21 4.25 9.03
N ALA A 98 -13.98 3.36 8.07
CA ALA A 98 -13.80 1.94 8.35
C ALA A 98 -12.39 1.74 8.96
N LYS A 99 -12.33 1.36 10.23
CA LYS A 99 -11.06 1.09 10.94
C LYS A 99 -10.47 -0.25 10.52
N GLN A 100 -11.32 -1.19 10.09
CA GLN A 100 -10.92 -2.51 9.64
C GLN A 100 -11.95 -3.07 8.67
N ILE A 101 -11.47 -3.67 7.58
CA ILE A 101 -12.28 -4.45 6.64
C ILE A 101 -11.69 -5.85 6.55
N ILE A 102 -12.52 -6.87 6.77
CA ILE A 102 -12.14 -8.27 6.60
C ILE A 102 -12.76 -8.79 5.30
N VAL A 103 -11.91 -9.33 4.44
CA VAL A 103 -12.32 -9.99 3.20
C VAL A 103 -11.95 -11.46 3.27
N LYS A 104 -12.96 -12.31 3.05
CA LYS A 104 -12.80 -13.76 3.07
C LYS A 104 -12.90 -14.29 1.65
N HIS A 105 -11.92 -15.08 1.23
CA HIS A 105 -12.03 -15.85 -0.01
C HIS A 105 -12.97 -17.05 0.23
N GLN A 106 -13.91 -17.30 -0.67
CA GLN A 106 -14.94 -18.33 -0.49
C GLN A 106 -14.36 -19.75 -0.55
N CYS A 107 -13.39 -19.98 -1.45
CA CYS A 107 -12.80 -21.30 -1.68
C CYS A 107 -11.53 -21.56 -0.86
N SER A 108 -11.00 -20.57 -0.13
CA SER A 108 -9.79 -20.76 0.67
C SER A 108 -10.04 -20.32 2.11
N SER A 109 -9.29 -20.87 3.06
CA SER A 109 -9.34 -20.45 4.48
C SER A 109 -8.64 -19.10 4.73
N ILE A 110 -8.45 -18.29 3.69
CA ILE A 110 -7.72 -17.03 3.74
C ILE A 110 -8.66 -15.88 4.06
N GLN A 111 -8.23 -15.06 5.01
CA GLN A 111 -8.87 -13.81 5.37
C GLN A 111 -7.85 -12.68 5.27
N LEU A 112 -8.21 -11.61 4.57
CA LEU A 112 -7.41 -10.39 4.47
C LEU A 112 -7.97 -9.37 5.45
N ARG A 113 -7.10 -8.78 6.26
CA ARG A 113 -7.44 -7.70 7.19
C ARG A 113 -6.83 -6.39 6.73
N PHE A 114 -7.65 -5.46 6.25
CA PHE A 114 -7.16 -4.14 5.85
C PHE A 114 -7.01 -3.23 7.06
N VAL A 115 -5.82 -2.65 7.22
CA VAL A 115 -5.43 -1.81 8.36
C VAL A 115 -4.74 -0.54 7.86
N ASP A 116 -5.05 0.60 8.48
CA ASP A 116 -4.36 1.87 8.20
C ASP A 116 -3.17 2.06 9.16
N PHE A 117 -1.96 2.13 8.62
CA PHE A 117 -0.72 2.40 9.34
C PHE A 117 -0.74 3.73 10.09
N LYS A 118 -1.56 4.67 9.64
CA LYS A 118 -1.75 5.96 10.32
C LYS A 118 -2.37 5.82 11.71
N ILE A 119 -2.99 4.68 12.04
CA ILE A 119 -3.45 4.40 13.40
C ILE A 119 -2.25 4.26 14.36
N TYR A 120 -1.10 3.82 13.87
CA TYR A 120 0.11 3.57 14.66
C TYR A 120 1.15 4.68 14.52
N SER A 121 1.09 5.43 13.42
CA SER A 121 1.91 6.62 13.24
C SER A 121 1.10 7.87 13.57
N MET A 122 1.50 8.63 14.60
CA MET A 122 0.94 9.98 14.86
C MET A 122 1.24 10.99 13.74
N GLN A 123 1.86 10.54 12.65
CA GLN A 123 2.32 11.37 11.54
C GLN A 123 1.28 11.45 10.42
N HIS A 124 1.13 12.64 9.86
CA HIS A 124 0.18 12.88 8.77
C HIS A 124 0.73 12.59 7.37
N LYS A 125 2.06 12.46 7.23
CA LYS A 125 2.71 12.22 5.94
C LYS A 125 3.59 10.98 6.02
N LEU A 126 3.58 10.20 4.95
CA LEU A 126 4.37 8.98 4.84
C LEU A 126 5.86 9.22 5.12
N LYS A 127 6.43 10.28 4.55
CA LYS A 127 7.83 10.67 4.77
C LYS A 127 8.21 10.86 6.24
N ASP A 128 7.28 11.39 7.04
CA ASP A 128 7.54 11.73 8.44
C ASP A 128 7.46 10.43 9.26
N ALA A 129 6.51 9.54 8.93
CA ALA A 129 6.47 8.19 9.49
C ALA A 129 7.73 7.37 9.15
N VAL A 130 8.22 7.43 7.91
CA VAL A 130 9.44 6.71 7.51
C VAL A 130 10.67 7.26 8.22
N ARG A 131 10.78 8.57 8.39
CA ARG A 131 11.87 9.18 9.17
C ARG A 131 11.84 8.70 10.62
N ASP A 132 10.66 8.74 11.25
CA ASP A 132 10.54 8.50 12.69
C ASP A 132 10.68 7.01 13.07
N PHE A 133 10.26 6.09 12.19
CA PHE A 133 10.25 4.65 12.46
C PHE A 133 11.23 3.84 11.62
N GLY A 134 11.58 4.31 10.41
CA GLY A 134 12.47 3.57 9.51
C GLY A 134 13.95 3.78 9.84
N ASN A 135 14.32 4.93 10.42
CA ASN A 135 15.70 5.34 10.66
C ASN A 135 16.57 5.32 9.38
N VAL A 136 15.95 5.50 8.21
CA VAL A 136 16.59 5.49 6.88
C VAL A 136 16.23 6.79 6.18
N GLN A 137 17.13 7.29 5.32
CA GLN A 137 16.81 8.43 4.49
C GLN A 137 15.66 8.09 3.55
N TYR A 138 14.58 8.85 3.68
CA TYR A 138 13.43 8.76 2.79
C TYR A 138 13.79 9.30 1.40
N GLN A 139 14.28 8.42 0.53
CA GLN A 139 14.59 8.72 -0.86
C GLN A 139 13.39 8.42 -1.74
N LYS A 140 12.34 9.24 -1.60
CA LYS A 140 11.19 9.19 -2.50
C LYS A 140 11.30 10.27 -3.56
N GLY A 141 10.98 9.90 -4.80
CA GLY A 141 10.76 10.84 -5.91
C GLY A 141 9.57 11.79 -5.67
N ARG A 142 9.20 12.53 -6.71
CA ARG A 142 8.06 13.47 -6.68
C ARG A 142 7.08 13.15 -7.78
N PHE A 143 5.79 13.12 -7.46
CA PHE A 143 4.75 12.93 -8.47
C PHE A 143 3.68 14.02 -8.33
N PRO A 144 3.23 14.63 -9.44
CA PRO A 144 2.27 15.73 -9.42
C PRO A 144 0.82 15.23 -9.34
N HIS A 145 0.41 14.72 -8.17
CA HIS A 145 -0.93 14.15 -7.97
C HIS A 145 -2.08 15.16 -8.18
N GLU A 146 -1.84 16.45 -7.99
CA GLU A 146 -2.87 17.50 -8.19
C GLU A 146 -3.06 17.88 -9.67
N PHE A 147 -2.04 17.65 -10.49
CA PHE A 147 -2.08 17.94 -11.92
C PHE A 147 -2.83 16.85 -12.71
N ILE A 148 -2.62 15.59 -12.33
CA ILE A 148 -3.28 14.44 -12.97
C ILE A 148 -4.70 14.29 -12.46
N ASN A 149 -5.67 14.19 -13.38
CA ASN A 149 -7.09 14.03 -13.09
C ASN A 149 -7.79 13.17 -14.16
N THR A 150 -9.10 12.96 -14.00
CA THR A 150 -9.92 12.10 -14.88
C THR A 150 -9.91 12.52 -16.34
N ASN A 151 -9.62 13.80 -16.62
CA ASN A 151 -9.75 14.37 -17.95
C ASN A 151 -8.42 14.35 -18.71
N ASN A 152 -7.27 14.30 -18.01
CA ASN A 152 -5.96 14.45 -18.65
C ASN A 152 -5.01 13.26 -18.43
N TYR A 153 -5.35 12.29 -17.58
CA TYR A 153 -4.39 11.24 -17.19
C TYR A 153 -3.83 10.46 -18.39
N ILE A 154 -4.65 10.18 -19.42
CA ILE A 154 -4.19 9.44 -20.61
C ILE A 154 -3.13 10.25 -21.35
N ASP A 155 -3.47 11.47 -21.75
CA ASP A 155 -2.61 12.33 -22.55
C ASP A 155 -1.34 12.71 -21.79
N GLU A 156 -1.47 12.98 -20.48
CA GLU A 156 -0.33 13.37 -19.67
C GLU A 156 0.58 12.20 -19.30
N LEU A 157 0.06 10.99 -19.04
CA LEU A 157 0.91 9.86 -18.62
C LEU A 157 1.53 9.11 -19.81
N ASN A 158 0.96 9.23 -21.01
CA ASN A 158 1.53 8.64 -22.24
C ASN A 158 2.78 9.38 -22.75
N LYS A 159 3.03 10.60 -22.28
CA LYS A 159 4.22 11.40 -22.65
C LYS A 159 5.52 10.77 -22.12
N CYS A 160 6.58 10.98 -22.90
CA CYS A 160 7.93 10.51 -22.57
C CYS A 160 8.78 11.59 -21.90
N GLU A 161 8.46 12.88 -22.13
CA GLU A 161 9.13 13.97 -21.45
C GLU A 161 8.74 14.07 -19.97
N PRO A 162 9.59 14.61 -19.08
CA PRO A 162 9.22 14.88 -17.69
C PRO A 162 8.04 15.86 -17.60
N PHE A 163 7.29 15.80 -16.50
CA PHE A 163 6.40 16.90 -16.09
C PHE A 163 7.15 18.24 -16.00
N LEU A 164 6.49 19.31 -16.43
CA LEU A 164 6.96 20.68 -16.21
C LEU A 164 6.88 21.04 -14.72
N ILE A 165 7.64 22.03 -14.28
CA ILE A 165 7.72 22.41 -12.86
C ILE A 165 6.35 22.86 -12.30
N GLU A 166 5.54 23.48 -13.14
CA GLU A 166 4.20 23.99 -12.83
C GLU A 166 3.22 22.86 -12.52
N ALA A 167 3.47 21.63 -13.01
CA ALA A 167 2.65 20.48 -12.66
C ALA A 167 2.73 20.15 -11.16
N PHE A 168 3.78 20.59 -10.46
CA PHE A 168 3.97 20.36 -9.03
C PHE A 168 3.40 21.47 -8.14
N ASP A 169 2.79 22.50 -8.73
CA ASP A 169 2.22 23.60 -7.97
C ASP A 169 0.96 23.16 -7.22
N ASN A 170 1.00 23.32 -5.90
CA ASN A 170 -0.16 23.09 -5.05
C ASN A 170 -0.98 24.38 -4.97
N LYS A 171 -2.06 24.43 -5.75
CA LYS A 171 -2.94 25.61 -5.86
C LYS A 171 -3.67 25.89 -4.55
N LEU A 172 -4.06 24.84 -3.82
CA LEU A 172 -4.82 24.97 -2.57
C LEU A 172 -4.01 25.59 -1.42
N ARG A 173 -2.70 25.33 -1.39
CA ARG A 173 -1.77 25.80 -0.35
C ARG A 173 -0.87 26.92 -0.85
N ASN A 174 -1.13 27.43 -2.05
CA ASN A 174 -0.32 28.43 -2.73
C ASN A 174 1.19 28.13 -2.64
N LYS A 175 1.56 26.90 -2.97
CA LYS A 175 2.94 26.41 -2.79
C LYS A 175 3.51 25.91 -4.11
N LYS A 176 4.63 26.50 -4.50
CA LYS A 176 5.41 26.10 -5.68
C LYS A 176 6.54 25.13 -5.33
N LEU A 177 6.93 24.32 -6.30
CA LEU A 177 8.15 23.52 -6.19
C LEU A 177 9.38 24.41 -6.38
N ASN A 178 10.45 24.17 -5.62
CA ASN A 178 11.70 24.89 -5.83
C ASN A 178 12.53 24.22 -6.94
N GLU A 179 13.39 25.01 -7.61
CA GLU A 179 14.17 24.52 -8.75
C GLU A 179 15.10 23.36 -8.41
N VAL A 180 15.72 23.38 -7.22
CA VAL A 180 16.61 22.28 -6.78
C VAL A 180 15.85 20.95 -6.76
N LYS A 181 14.68 20.93 -6.11
CA LYS A 181 13.81 19.75 -6.04
C LYS A 181 13.25 19.35 -7.39
N TYR A 182 13.07 20.31 -8.30
CA TYR A 182 12.64 20.03 -9.66
C TYR A 182 13.76 19.34 -10.46
N LYS A 183 15.01 19.81 -10.35
CA LYS A 183 16.17 19.17 -10.95
C LYS A 183 16.35 17.72 -10.47
N ASP A 184 16.20 17.48 -9.16
CA ASP A 184 16.23 16.11 -8.61
C ASP A 184 15.14 15.22 -9.26
N TYR A 185 13.93 15.76 -9.42
CA TYR A 185 12.84 15.06 -10.08
C TYR A 185 13.16 14.75 -11.55
N VAL A 186 13.70 15.70 -12.31
CA VAL A 186 14.03 15.50 -13.74
C VAL A 186 15.08 14.40 -13.90
N VAL A 187 16.12 14.39 -13.05
CA VAL A 187 17.15 13.35 -13.05
C VAL A 187 16.55 11.97 -12.78
N GLU A 188 15.61 11.87 -11.83
CA GLU A 188 14.95 10.59 -11.54
C GLU A 188 14.01 10.17 -12.68
N ALA A 189 13.19 11.10 -13.18
CA ALA A 189 12.24 10.84 -14.26
C ALA A 189 12.94 10.36 -15.55
N ALA A 190 14.12 10.89 -15.86
CA ALA A 190 14.91 10.50 -17.02
C ALA A 190 15.34 9.02 -17.03
N LYS A 191 15.30 8.33 -15.88
CA LYS A 191 15.57 6.89 -15.79
C LYS A 191 14.43 6.02 -16.32
N HIS A 192 13.29 6.63 -16.66
CA HIS A 192 12.07 5.94 -17.07
C HIS A 192 11.67 6.38 -18.49
N LYS A 193 11.18 5.42 -19.28
CA LYS A 193 10.82 5.65 -20.69
C LYS A 193 9.60 6.56 -20.85
N SER A 194 8.63 6.44 -19.95
CA SER A 194 7.38 7.20 -19.97
C SER A 194 6.98 7.67 -18.57
N ARG A 195 6.07 8.64 -18.49
CA ARG A 195 5.49 9.06 -17.21
C ARG A 195 4.69 7.94 -16.55
N TRP A 196 4.12 6.99 -17.31
CA TRP A 196 3.58 5.74 -16.78
C TRP A 196 4.63 4.87 -16.08
N ASP A 197 5.81 4.72 -16.68
CA ASP A 197 6.90 3.93 -16.09
C ASP A 197 7.42 4.58 -14.81
N TYR A 198 7.49 5.92 -14.80
CA TYR A 198 7.81 6.69 -13.60
C TYR A 198 6.73 6.54 -12.52
N LEU A 199 5.44 6.64 -12.86
CA LEU A 199 4.33 6.41 -11.93
C LEU A 199 4.40 5.00 -11.31
N LYS A 200 4.67 3.98 -12.13
CA LYS A 200 4.86 2.60 -11.68
C LYS A 200 6.00 2.48 -10.67
N HIS A 201 7.15 3.08 -10.97
CA HIS A 201 8.30 3.10 -10.07
C HIS A 201 7.96 3.82 -8.76
N TYR A 202 7.38 5.01 -8.85
CA TYR A 202 7.00 5.84 -7.72
C TYR A 202 6.00 5.13 -6.77
N ASN A 203 4.94 4.54 -7.30
CA ASN A 203 3.94 3.82 -6.48
C ASN A 203 4.54 2.56 -5.83
N LYS A 204 5.45 1.85 -6.53
CA LYS A 204 6.17 0.72 -5.92
C LYS A 204 7.10 1.18 -4.79
N LEU A 205 7.79 2.30 -4.96
CA LEU A 205 8.61 2.87 -3.88
C LEU A 205 7.75 3.25 -2.67
N ASP A 206 6.59 3.88 -2.87
CA ASP A 206 5.69 4.27 -1.77
C ASP A 206 5.26 3.09 -0.90
N THR A 207 4.96 1.96 -1.53
CA THR A 207 4.63 0.75 -0.78
C THR A 207 5.88 0.13 -0.14
N ARG A 208 7.04 0.19 -0.78
CA ARG A 208 8.28 -0.40 -0.23
C ARG A 208 8.84 0.37 0.96
N VAL A 209 8.73 1.70 0.98
CA VAL A 209 9.27 2.52 2.09
C VAL A 209 8.53 2.30 3.42
N LEU A 210 7.31 1.75 3.39
CA LEU A 210 6.55 1.40 4.58
C LEU A 210 7.05 0.13 5.29
N ILE A 211 7.83 -0.72 4.62
CA ILE A 211 8.34 -1.97 5.19
C ILE A 211 9.19 -1.70 6.43
N GLN A 212 10.13 -0.76 6.35
CA GLN A 212 11.06 -0.50 7.45
C GLN A 212 10.34 0.02 8.71
N PRO A 213 9.42 1.02 8.62
CA PRO A 213 8.58 1.41 9.74
C PRO A 213 7.77 0.26 10.35
N ILE A 214 7.19 -0.61 9.52
CA ILE A 214 6.39 -1.74 9.98
C ILE A 214 7.28 -2.75 10.72
N ASP A 215 8.42 -3.11 10.14
CA ASP A 215 9.41 -4.00 10.76
C ASP A 215 9.91 -3.44 12.10
N TYR A 216 10.19 -2.14 12.17
CA TYR A 216 10.60 -1.48 13.41
C TYR A 216 9.51 -1.57 14.47
N LEU A 217 8.27 -1.25 14.13
CA LEU A 217 7.15 -1.34 15.07
C LEU A 217 6.95 -2.78 15.54
N ILE A 218 7.04 -3.77 14.64
CA ILE A 218 6.97 -5.18 15.01
C ILE A 218 8.02 -5.52 16.07
N VAL A 219 9.29 -5.19 15.83
CA VAL A 219 10.40 -5.46 16.76
C VAL A 219 10.18 -4.75 18.10
N LEU A 220 9.71 -3.50 18.06
CA LEU A 220 9.41 -2.70 19.25
C LEU A 220 8.30 -3.35 20.10
N MET A 221 7.22 -3.81 19.46
CA MET A 221 6.09 -4.45 20.14
C MET A 221 6.52 -5.77 20.80
N PHE A 222 7.31 -6.59 20.12
CA PHE A 222 7.88 -7.81 20.70
C PHE A 222 8.76 -7.50 21.91
N LYS A 223 9.65 -6.51 21.79
CA LYS A 223 10.58 -6.14 22.86
C LYS A 223 9.86 -5.77 24.15
N TYR A 224 8.78 -5.00 24.06
CA TYR A 224 8.06 -4.51 25.24
C TYR A 224 6.91 -5.42 25.67
N LYS A 225 6.73 -6.59 25.03
CA LYS A 225 5.62 -7.51 25.29
C LYS A 225 4.26 -6.78 25.29
N VAL A 226 4.16 -5.73 24.47
CA VAL A 226 2.94 -4.93 24.38
C VAL A 226 1.96 -5.71 23.51
N ASP A 227 0.88 -6.11 24.14
CA ASP A 227 -0.23 -6.77 23.52
C ASP A 227 -1.06 -5.75 22.71
N MET A 228 -0.54 -5.36 21.54
CA MET A 228 -1.32 -4.66 20.52
C MET A 228 -2.16 -5.65 19.68
N LEU A 229 -2.46 -6.84 20.21
CA LEU A 229 -2.93 -7.99 19.41
C LEU A 229 -4.41 -7.91 19.01
N LEU A 230 -5.20 -6.92 19.44
CA LEU A 230 -6.57 -6.81 18.92
C LEU A 230 -6.65 -6.13 17.54
N TYR A 231 -5.71 -5.21 17.22
CA TYR A 231 -5.82 -4.36 16.03
C TYR A 231 -4.83 -4.67 14.91
N ILE A 232 -3.60 -5.11 15.23
CA ILE A 232 -2.59 -5.44 14.19
C ILE A 232 -2.52 -6.94 13.90
N TYR A 233 -2.84 -7.85 14.82
CA TYR A 233 -2.35 -9.22 14.59
C TYR A 233 -2.99 -10.38 15.37
N ILE A 234 -3.32 -11.47 14.64
CA ILE A 234 -3.46 -12.84 15.17
C ILE A 234 -2.30 -13.76 14.71
N SER A 235 -1.56 -13.47 13.65
CA SER A 235 -0.42 -14.29 13.18
C SER A 235 0.92 -14.23 13.99
N ILE A 236 1.09 -13.39 15.05
CA ILE A 236 2.41 -12.68 15.36
C ILE A 236 3.20 -13.51 16.34
N LEU A 237 2.53 -14.42 17.04
CA LEU A 237 3.01 -14.84 18.33
C LEU A 237 4.20 -15.80 18.28
N GLN A 238 4.70 -16.22 17.11
CA GLN A 238 5.84 -17.16 17.05
C GLN A 238 6.80 -17.01 15.86
N CYS A 239 6.65 -16.02 14.97
CA CYS A 239 7.54 -15.89 13.81
C CYS A 239 8.57 -14.76 13.96
N ASN A 240 9.86 -15.13 13.96
CA ASN A 240 10.99 -14.19 13.90
C ASN A 240 11.08 -13.42 12.56
N GLN A 241 10.26 -13.81 11.57
CA GLN A 241 10.17 -13.16 10.25
C GLN A 241 8.70 -12.85 9.96
N ILE A 242 8.37 -11.58 9.71
CA ILE A 242 6.98 -11.17 9.48
C ILE A 242 6.78 -10.78 8.03
N PHE A 243 5.74 -11.37 7.44
CA PHE A 243 5.34 -11.22 6.05
C PHE A 243 3.96 -10.54 5.96
N TYR A 244 3.85 -9.49 5.17
CA TYR A 244 2.66 -8.62 5.08
C TYR A 244 2.60 -7.94 3.72
N GLY A 245 1.39 -7.53 3.31
CA GLY A 245 1.15 -6.75 2.09
C GLY A 245 0.93 -5.28 2.41
N ILE A 246 1.47 -4.39 1.58
CA ILE A 246 1.22 -2.94 1.63
C ILE A 246 0.53 -2.52 0.34
N GLN A 247 -0.40 -1.57 0.41
CA GLN A 247 -1.09 -1.07 -0.78
C GLN A 247 -1.27 0.45 -0.77
N GLN A 248 -1.22 1.05 -1.97
CA GLN A 248 -1.64 2.42 -2.23
C GLN A 248 -2.43 2.52 -3.54
N PHE A 249 -3.37 3.45 -3.57
CA PHE A 249 -4.30 3.75 -4.67
C PHE A 249 -3.95 5.06 -5.37
#